data_AF-A0A930FFI6-F1
#
_entry.id   AF-A0A930FFI6-F1
#
_cell.length_a   1.000
_cell.length_b   1.000
_cell.length_c   1.000
_cell.angle_alpha   90.00
_cell.angle_beta   90.00
_cell.angle_gamma   90.00
#
_symmetry.space_group_name_H-M   'P 1'
#
loop_
_entity.id
_entity.type
_entity.pdbx_description
1 polymer ?
#
loop_
_entity_poly.entity_id
_entity_poly.type
_entity_poly.pdbx_seq_one_letter_code
_entity_poly.pdbx_strand_id
1 'polypeptide(L)'
;RMDRVAENLLNDNPGVLNHALQWIYNMDGGRYGTNLAPSYHCLISTCCYMGVAKRPEYSKSYRIFSAVFCVLIFASTVLCKQHYFIDIPAGIIIAYISMRLALKHHWGKVLTF
;
A
#
# COMPACT_ATOMS: atom_id res chain seq x y z
N ARG A 1 15.17 -9.42 -11.29
CA ARG A 1 14.57 -10.00 -10.06
C ARG A 1 15.07 -9.16 -8.89
N MET A 2 14.21 -8.46 -8.14
CA MET A 2 14.61 -7.82 -6.88
C MET A 2 14.99 -8.94 -5.92
N ASP A 3 16.27 -9.13 -5.67
CA ASP A 3 16.79 -10.09 -4.72
C ASP A 3 17.63 -9.33 -3.70
N ARG A 4 16.97 -8.90 -2.62
CA ARG A 4 17.62 -8.08 -1.60
C ARG A 4 18.62 -8.85 -0.75
N VAL A 5 18.51 -10.17 -0.73
CA VAL A 5 19.51 -11.02 -0.09
C VAL A 5 20.78 -10.98 -0.94
N ALA A 6 20.67 -11.01 -2.26
CA ALA A 6 21.80 -10.82 -3.16
C ALA A 6 22.35 -9.38 -3.20
N GLU A 7 21.50 -8.36 -2.99
CA GLU A 7 21.91 -6.95 -2.98
C GLU A 7 22.49 -6.46 -1.63
N ASN A 8 22.48 -7.30 -0.58
CA ASN A 8 23.01 -7.01 0.77
C ASN A 8 22.54 -5.70 1.43
N LEU A 9 21.44 -5.10 0.93
CA LEU A 9 20.95 -3.77 1.32
C LEU A 9 20.56 -3.65 2.80
N LEU A 10 20.28 -4.79 3.46
CA LEU A 10 19.89 -4.83 4.86
C LEU A 10 21.08 -4.99 5.82
N ASN A 11 22.24 -5.48 5.38
CA ASN A 11 23.34 -5.84 6.30
C ASN A 11 24.50 -4.83 6.30
N ASP A 12 24.76 -4.10 5.21
CA ASP A 12 26.02 -3.35 5.03
C ASP A 12 25.92 -1.82 5.15
N ASN A 13 24.83 -1.27 5.73
CA ASN A 13 24.57 0.17 5.59
C ASN A 13 24.15 0.85 6.91
N PRO A 14 25.10 1.39 7.71
CA PRO A 14 24.80 2.03 8.99
C PRO A 14 24.05 3.35 8.78
N GLY A 15 22.80 3.42 9.25
CA GLY A 15 21.97 4.62 9.18
C GLY A 15 20.58 4.42 9.77
N VAL A 16 20.01 5.47 10.38
CA VAL A 16 18.69 5.42 11.03
C VAL A 16 17.59 4.94 10.06
N LEU A 17 17.62 5.40 8.82
CA LEU A 17 16.68 4.99 7.78
C LEU A 17 16.84 3.52 7.39
N ASN A 18 18.07 2.99 7.39
CA ASN A 18 18.33 1.58 7.11
C ASN A 18 17.86 0.69 8.26
N HIS A 19 18.02 1.12 9.51
CA HIS A 19 17.43 0.43 10.65
C HIS A 19 15.90 0.42 10.61
N ALA A 20 15.27 1.55 10.24
CA ALA A 20 13.83 1.60 10.05
C ALA A 20 13.37 0.65 8.92
N LEU A 21 14.10 0.61 7.80
CA LEU A 21 13.86 -0.35 6.72
C LEU A 21 13.99 -1.80 7.20
N GLN A 22 15.08 -2.16 7.87
CA GLN A 22 15.27 -3.49 8.47
C GLN A 22 14.13 -3.87 9.42
N TRP A 23 13.67 -2.94 10.25
CA TRP A 23 12.55 -3.17 11.16
C TRP A 23 11.25 -3.46 10.39
N ILE A 24 10.92 -2.64 9.38
CA ILE A 24 9.75 -2.87 8.51
C ILE A 24 9.85 -4.24 7.83
N TYR A 25 11.02 -4.62 7.30
CA TYR A 25 11.20 -5.93 6.68
C TYR A 25 11.05 -7.09 7.66
N ASN A 26 11.53 -6.94 8.89
CA ASN A 26 11.34 -7.96 9.91
C ASN A 26 9.85 -8.15 10.27
N MET A 27 9.08 -7.06 10.33
CA MET A 27 7.63 -7.14 10.50
C MET A 27 6.93 -7.79 9.31
N ASP A 28 7.46 -7.59 8.09
CA ASP A 28 6.93 -8.13 6.84
C ASP A 28 7.47 -9.54 6.50
N GLY A 29 7.95 -10.29 7.51
CA GLY A 29 8.37 -11.69 7.36
C GLY A 29 9.85 -11.92 7.07
N GLY A 30 10.70 -10.90 7.18
CA GLY A 30 12.16 -10.97 7.41
C GLY A 30 13.06 -11.47 6.28
N ARG A 31 12.59 -12.33 5.38
CA ARG A 31 13.44 -12.94 4.33
C ARG A 31 12.93 -12.78 2.90
N TYR A 32 11.71 -12.28 2.73
CA TYR A 32 11.03 -12.32 1.46
C TYR A 32 10.41 -10.97 1.17
N GLY A 33 11.22 -10.04 0.66
CA GLY A 33 10.70 -8.93 -0.16
C GLY A 33 10.18 -9.53 -1.46
N THR A 34 9.10 -10.30 -1.38
CA THR A 34 8.57 -11.03 -2.51
C THR A 34 7.78 -10.07 -3.39
N ASN A 35 8.15 -10.05 -4.66
CA ASN A 35 7.33 -9.46 -5.73
C ASN A 35 6.11 -10.34 -5.96
N LEU A 36 5.23 -10.43 -4.96
CA LEU A 36 3.89 -10.97 -5.16
C LEU A 36 3.02 -9.83 -5.68
N ALA A 37 2.62 -9.95 -6.94
CA ALA A 37 1.46 -9.22 -7.40
C ALA A 37 0.22 -9.84 -6.73
N PRO A 38 -0.75 -9.02 -6.26
CA PRO A 38 -0.80 -7.56 -6.24
C PRO A 38 -0.22 -6.94 -4.95
N SER A 39 0.21 -5.66 -5.02
CA SER A 39 0.64 -4.94 -3.82
C SER A 39 -0.51 -4.66 -2.86
N TYR A 40 -0.45 -5.24 -1.66
CA TYR A 40 -1.44 -5.03 -0.60
C TYR A 40 -1.47 -3.58 -0.09
N HIS A 41 -0.31 -2.93 -0.03
CA HIS A 41 -0.18 -1.51 0.29
C HIS A 41 -0.94 -0.64 -0.72
N CYS A 42 -0.83 -0.97 -2.01
CA CYS A 42 -1.54 -0.23 -3.06
C CYS A 42 -3.06 -0.48 -3.00
N LEU A 43 -3.46 -1.73 -2.73
CA LEU A 43 -4.84 -2.15 -2.57
C LEU A 43 -5.54 -1.42 -1.41
N ILE A 44 -5.01 -1.53 -0.19
CA ILE A 44 -5.62 -0.92 1.00
C ILE A 44 -5.67 0.60 0.87
N SER A 45 -4.56 1.24 0.48
CA SER A 45 -4.50 2.70 0.41
C SER A 45 -5.51 3.26 -0.59
N THR A 46 -5.71 2.57 -1.72
CA THR A 46 -6.75 2.91 -2.70
C THR A 46 -8.15 2.77 -2.10
N CYS A 47 -8.43 1.67 -1.39
CA CYS A 47 -9.72 1.48 -0.71
C CYS A 47 -9.99 2.59 0.32
N CYS A 48 -9.00 2.92 1.16
CA CYS A 48 -9.09 3.98 2.16
C CYS A 48 -9.35 5.35 1.53
N TYR A 49 -8.62 5.70 0.46
CA TYR A 49 -8.85 6.92 -0.28
C TYR A 49 -10.27 6.97 -0.87
N MET A 50 -10.73 5.88 -1.52
CA MET A 50 -12.08 5.80 -2.09
C MET A 50 -13.19 5.95 -1.02
N GLY A 51 -12.97 5.41 0.17
CA GLY A 51 -13.89 5.54 1.31
C GLY A 51 -14.09 6.97 1.78
N VAL A 52 -13.08 7.83 1.59
CA VAL A 52 -13.08 9.24 2.03
C VAL A 52 -13.44 10.20 0.88
N ALA A 53 -12.97 9.93 -0.34
CA ALA A 53 -12.98 10.88 -1.47
C ALA A 53 -14.39 11.42 -1.82
N LYS A 54 -15.43 10.61 -1.69
CA LYS A 54 -16.82 10.96 -2.06
C LYS A 54 -17.73 11.27 -0.87
N ARG A 55 -17.17 11.37 0.34
CA ARG A 55 -17.94 11.62 1.57
C ARG A 55 -17.89 13.10 1.93
N PRO A 56 -19.02 13.83 1.91
CA PRO A 56 -19.07 15.24 2.26
C PRO A 56 -18.84 15.49 3.75
N GLU A 57 -19.02 14.46 4.58
CA GLU A 57 -18.74 14.44 6.02
C GLU A 57 -17.29 14.85 6.35
N TYR A 58 -16.35 14.59 5.43
CA TYR A 58 -14.95 14.95 5.62
C TYR A 58 -14.59 16.30 4.98
N SER A 59 -13.76 17.07 5.68
CA SER A 59 -13.23 18.35 5.18
C SER A 59 -12.52 18.17 3.84
N LYS A 60 -12.52 19.22 3.02
CA LYS A 60 -11.82 19.22 1.72
C LYS A 60 -10.32 18.96 1.92
N SER A 61 -9.72 19.55 2.96
CA SER A 61 -8.32 19.35 3.32
C SER A 61 -8.00 17.90 3.64
N TYR A 62 -8.88 17.20 4.38
CA TYR A 62 -8.67 15.78 4.70
C TYR A 62 -8.76 14.87 3.47
N ARG A 63 -9.70 15.16 2.54
CA ARG A 63 -9.80 14.45 1.26
C ARG A 63 -8.57 14.63 0.37
N ILE A 64 -7.99 15.83 0.37
CA ILE A 64 -6.74 16.10 -0.36
C ILE A 64 -5.57 15.38 0.33
N PHE A 65 -5.48 15.48 1.66
CA PHE A 65 -4.48 14.80 2.45
C PHE A 65 -4.48 13.29 2.18
N SER A 66 -5.65 12.65 2.21
CA SER A 66 -5.76 11.20 1.96
C SER A 66 -5.37 10.82 0.53
N ALA A 67 -5.67 11.67 -0.47
CA ALA A 67 -5.20 11.46 -1.84
C ALA A 67 -3.66 11.52 -1.93
N VAL A 68 -3.06 12.55 -1.35
CA VAL A 68 -1.60 12.72 -1.34
C VAL A 68 -0.93 11.57 -0.59
N PHE A 69 -1.45 11.21 0.58
CA PHE A 69 -0.89 10.13 1.39
C PHE A 69 -0.97 8.77 0.68
N CYS A 70 -2.06 8.51 -0.05
CA CYS A 70 -2.19 7.32 -0.89
C CYS A 70 -1.07 7.24 -1.96
N VAL A 71 -0.79 8.35 -2.65
CA VAL A 71 0.30 8.41 -3.63
C VAL A 71 1.67 8.25 -2.97
N LEU A 72 1.88 8.83 -1.78
CA LEU A 72 3.12 8.66 -1.02
C LEU A 72 3.36 7.20 -0.62
N ILE A 73 2.31 6.45 -0.29
CA ILE A 73 2.44 5.00 -0.02
C ILE A 73 2.83 4.24 -1.30
N PHE A 74 2.29 4.60 -2.47
CA PHE A 74 2.73 3.98 -3.73
C PHE A 74 4.19 4.32 -4.06
N ALA A 75 4.61 5.55 -3.77
CA ALA A 75 6.00 5.94 -3.92
C ALA A 75 6.89 5.16 -2.95
N SER A 76 6.49 4.97 -1.69
CA SER A 76 7.27 4.23 -0.71
C SER A 76 7.45 2.76 -1.09
N THR A 77 6.44 2.12 -1.68
CA THR A 77 6.56 0.71 -2.11
C THR A 77 7.61 0.52 -3.20
N VAL A 78 7.79 1.50 -4.10
CA VAL A 78 8.82 1.44 -5.14
C VAL A 78 10.18 1.92 -4.64
N LEU A 79 10.22 3.01 -3.87
CA LEU A 79 11.46 3.58 -3.34
C LEU A 79 12.13 2.65 -2.33
N CYS A 80 11.34 1.99 -1.49
CA CYS A 80 11.84 0.94 -0.61
C CYS A 80 12.09 -0.37 -1.37
N LYS A 81 11.85 -0.43 -2.69
CA LYS A 81 11.95 -1.60 -3.59
C LYS A 81 10.94 -2.74 -3.28
N GLN A 82 9.95 -2.52 -2.40
CA GLN A 82 9.03 -3.57 -1.90
C GLN A 82 8.20 -4.21 -3.02
N HIS A 83 7.88 -3.43 -4.06
CA HIS A 83 7.12 -3.89 -5.21
C HIS A 83 7.69 -3.31 -6.51
N TYR A 84 7.42 -3.97 -7.64
CA TYR A 84 7.67 -3.36 -8.95
C TYR A 84 6.61 -2.29 -9.23
N PHE A 85 6.97 -1.32 -10.07
CA PHE A 85 6.05 -0.27 -10.53
C PHE A 85 4.76 -0.85 -11.15
N ILE A 86 4.86 -2.01 -11.81
CA ILE A 86 3.72 -2.71 -12.42
C ILE A 86 2.74 -3.30 -11.40
N ASP A 87 3.15 -3.48 -10.14
CA ASP A 87 2.28 -4.01 -9.09
C ASP A 87 1.29 -2.95 -8.56
N ILE A 88 1.60 -1.66 -8.80
CA ILE A 88 0.74 -0.52 -8.43
C ILE A 88 -0.60 -0.56 -9.18
N PRO A 89 -0.64 -0.57 -10.54
CA PRO A 89 -1.91 -0.60 -11.27
C PRO A 89 -2.72 -1.86 -10.95
N ALA A 90 -2.07 -3.01 -10.72
CA ALA A 90 -2.75 -4.24 -10.29
C ALA A 90 -3.49 -4.05 -8.95
N GLY A 91 -2.82 -3.46 -7.95
CA GLY A 91 -3.43 -3.14 -6.66
C GLY A 91 -4.60 -2.15 -6.78
N ILE A 92 -4.47 -1.10 -7.60
CA ILE A 92 -5.52 -0.10 -7.84
C ILE A 92 -6.75 -0.74 -8.51
N ILE A 93 -6.54 -1.56 -9.54
CA ILE A 93 -7.63 -2.23 -10.27
C ILE A 93 -8.42 -3.15 -9.33
N ILE A 94 -7.72 -3.96 -8.54
CA ILE A 94 -8.37 -4.87 -7.58
C ILE A 94 -9.13 -4.09 -6.51
N ALA A 95 -8.56 -2.99 -6.00
CA ALA A 95 -9.23 -2.12 -5.03
C ALA A 95 -10.53 -1.57 -5.61
N TYR A 96 -10.46 -1.05 -6.83
CA TYR A 96 -11.61 -0.46 -7.50
C TYR A 96 -12.72 -1.49 -7.76
N ILE A 97 -12.38 -2.66 -8.29
CA ILE A 97 -13.34 -3.75 -8.53
C ILE A 97 -13.98 -4.19 -7.20
N SER A 98 -13.16 -4.43 -6.17
CA SER A 98 -13.62 -4.85 -4.85
C SER A 98 -14.58 -3.83 -4.23
N MET A 99 -14.20 -2.55 -4.24
CA MET A 99 -15.05 -1.45 -3.77
C MET A 99 -16.37 -1.35 -4.55
N ARG A 100 -16.33 -1.47 -5.87
CA ARG A 100 -17.53 -1.40 -6.72
C ARG A 100 -18.48 -2.57 -6.46
N LEU A 101 -17.94 -3.78 -6.29
CA LEU A 101 -18.73 -4.96 -5.94
C LEU A 101 -19.34 -4.83 -4.54
N ALA A 102 -18.55 -4.44 -3.54
CA ALA A 102 -19.02 -4.26 -2.17
C ALA A 102 -20.15 -3.22 -2.07
N LEU A 103 -20.04 -2.11 -2.81
CA LEU A 103 -21.08 -1.09 -2.88
C LEU A 103 -22.33 -1.58 -3.63
N LYS A 104 -22.16 -2.31 -4.75
CA LYS A 104 -23.28 -2.86 -5.54
C LYS A 104 -24.09 -3.87 -4.73
N HIS A 105 -23.44 -4.71 -3.94
CA HIS A 105 -24.09 -5.74 -3.15
C HIS A 105 -24.44 -5.29 -1.72
N HIS A 106 -24.28 -4.00 -1.39
CA HIS A 106 -24.55 -3.44 -0.06
C HIS A 106 -23.85 -4.18 1.10
N TRP A 107 -22.69 -4.79 0.86
CA TRP A 107 -21.98 -5.57 1.89
C TRP A 107 -21.56 -4.74 3.10
N GLY A 108 -21.44 -3.42 2.96
CA GLY A 108 -21.20 -2.52 4.09
C GLY A 108 -22.31 -2.51 5.15
N LYS A 109 -23.56 -2.88 4.79
CA LYS A 109 -24.67 -3.02 5.75
C LYS A 109 -24.67 -4.36 6.49
N VAL A 110 -23.95 -5.35 5.99
CA VAL A 110 -23.85 -6.68 6.59
C VAL A 110 -22.86 -6.67 7.78
N LEU A 111 -21.95 -5.68 7.82
CA LEU A 111 -20.92 -5.53 8.86
C LEU A 111 -21.24 -4.48 9.93
N THR A 112 -22.39 -3.80 9.83
CA THR A 112 -22.95 -2.99 10.92
C THR A 112 -23.69 -3.94 11.87
N PHE A 113 -23.03 -4.32 12.97
CA PHE A 113 -23.66 -4.96 14.13
C PHE A 113 -24.53 -3.96 14.88
#